data_AF-A0A0B8QAP9-F1
#
_entry.id   AF-A0A0B8QAP9-F1
#
_cell.length_a   1.000
_cell.length_b   1.000
_cell.length_c   1.000
_cell.angle_alpha   90.00
_cell.angle_beta   90.00
_cell.angle_gamma   90.00
#
_symmetry.space_group_name_H-M   'P 1'
#
loop_
_entity.id
_entity.type
_entity.pdbx_description
1 polymer ?
#
loop_
_entity_poly.entity_id
_entity_poly.type
_entity_poly.pdbx_seq_one_letter_code
_entity_poly.pdbx_strand_id
1 'polypeptide(L)'
;MTGTTLDEIENSFDKRVGAEHYQSDYDGQAIMGYEFDVDEKTCVISNMSLEVEYILPQIQLHTSKMELGDEYKEYMAQLYRHETIHCAITLEALHQIRKVATQTHFDCASRINTIMFIEDTIQGIHEEFDRVTNHGWQHQNSNLGQADLMHDCKIAHEPIIVYQ
;
A
#
# COMPACT_ATOMS: atom_id res chain seq x y z
N MET A 1 3.12 19.01 -0.35
CA MET A 1 2.56 19.52 -1.61
C MET A 1 2.24 21.00 -1.45
N THR A 2 2.30 21.78 -2.54
CA THR A 2 2.01 23.22 -2.55
C THR A 2 1.24 23.56 -3.83
N GLY A 3 0.07 24.16 -3.69
CA GLY A 3 -0.78 24.54 -4.81
C GLY A 3 -2.04 25.23 -4.31
N THR A 4 -2.73 25.91 -5.21
CA THR A 4 -3.98 26.62 -4.96
C THR A 4 -5.19 25.94 -5.61
N THR A 5 -4.96 24.84 -6.34
CA THR A 5 -5.94 23.92 -6.94
C THR A 5 -5.51 22.46 -6.71
N LEU A 6 -6.41 21.48 -6.94
CA LEU A 6 -6.07 20.04 -6.89
C LEU A 6 -4.93 19.70 -7.86
N ASP A 7 -5.08 20.10 -9.12
CA ASP A 7 -4.07 19.91 -10.16
C ASP A 7 -2.70 20.49 -9.77
N GLU A 8 -2.64 21.66 -9.12
CA GLU A 8 -1.37 22.28 -8.70
C GLU A 8 -0.70 21.52 -7.55
N ILE A 9 -1.50 20.89 -6.69
CA ILE A 9 -1.04 20.10 -5.56
C ILE A 9 -0.50 18.75 -6.03
N GLU A 10 -1.21 18.06 -6.92
CA GLU A 10 -0.73 16.84 -7.61
C GLU A 10 0.62 17.11 -8.30
N ASN A 11 0.68 18.14 -9.15
CA ASN A 11 1.91 18.54 -9.84
C ASN A 11 3.08 18.93 -8.90
N SER A 12 2.80 19.26 -7.64
CA SER A 12 3.83 19.60 -6.65
C SER A 12 4.44 18.37 -5.97
N PHE A 13 3.72 17.25 -5.95
CA PHE A 13 4.22 15.96 -5.51
C PHE A 13 5.20 15.40 -6.54
N ASP A 14 4.84 15.42 -7.82
CA ASP A 14 5.66 14.98 -8.95
C ASP A 14 7.07 15.59 -8.95
N LYS A 15 7.17 16.88 -8.58
CA LYS A 15 8.45 17.59 -8.51
C LYS A 15 9.35 17.15 -7.34
N ARG A 16 8.79 16.48 -6.32
CA ARG A 16 9.49 16.12 -5.09
C ARG A 16 10.03 14.69 -5.11
N VAL A 17 9.40 13.78 -5.86
CA VAL A 17 9.76 12.34 -5.89
C VAL A 17 10.77 12.00 -7.00
N GLY A 18 10.95 12.87 -8.01
CA GLY A 18 11.98 12.71 -9.05
C GLY A 18 11.47 12.09 -10.36
N ALA A 19 12.21 12.30 -11.45
CA ALA A 19 11.83 12.02 -12.86
C ALA A 19 11.38 10.57 -13.12
N GLU A 20 11.92 9.63 -12.37
CA GLU A 20 11.59 8.21 -12.44
C GLU A 20 10.15 7.84 -12.07
N HIS A 21 9.42 8.69 -11.35
CA HIS A 21 8.03 8.45 -10.92
C HIS A 21 6.97 9.11 -11.83
N TYR A 22 7.40 9.78 -12.91
CA TYR A 22 6.55 10.59 -13.81
C TYR A 22 5.66 9.80 -14.78
N GLN A 23 5.76 8.46 -14.84
CA GLN A 23 5.05 7.67 -15.86
C GLN A 23 3.65 7.19 -15.44
N SER A 24 3.23 7.47 -14.22
CA SER A 24 1.95 7.05 -13.66
C SER A 24 1.42 8.18 -12.82
N ASP A 25 0.13 8.51 -12.95
CA ASP A 25 -0.57 9.55 -12.18
C ASP A 25 -0.54 9.21 -10.67
N TYR A 26 0.60 9.44 -10.00
CA TYR A 26 0.96 8.86 -8.70
C TYR A 26 0.84 9.89 -7.57
N ASP A 27 -0.07 9.65 -6.64
CA ASP A 27 -0.38 10.56 -5.55
C ASP A 27 0.13 10.09 -4.17
N GLY A 28 0.70 8.89 -4.10
CA GLY A 28 1.26 8.24 -2.91
C GLY A 28 1.91 6.91 -3.28
N GLN A 29 2.74 6.35 -2.40
CA GLN A 29 3.39 5.06 -2.64
C GLN A 29 3.60 4.28 -1.34
N ALA A 30 3.20 3.01 -1.32
CA ALA A 30 3.63 2.02 -0.34
C ALA A 30 4.76 1.15 -0.91
N ILE A 31 5.93 1.19 -0.28
CA ILE A 31 7.06 0.30 -0.58
C ILE A 31 7.02 -0.84 0.43
N MET A 32 6.98 -2.06 -0.08
CA MET A 32 6.85 -3.29 0.72
C MET A 32 8.17 -4.07 0.64
N GLY A 33 8.83 -4.25 1.78
CA GLY A 33 9.95 -5.18 1.93
C GLY A 33 9.52 -6.33 2.83
N TYR A 34 9.61 -7.57 2.36
CA TYR A 34 9.38 -8.73 3.21
C TYR A 34 10.47 -9.77 3.03
N GLU A 35 10.77 -10.48 4.11
CA GLU A 35 11.75 -11.54 4.14
C GLU A 35 11.19 -12.71 4.93
N PHE A 36 11.42 -13.93 4.45
CA PHE A 36 11.15 -15.15 5.19
C PHE A 36 12.09 -16.25 4.71
N ASP A 37 12.50 -17.13 5.62
CA ASP A 37 13.31 -18.30 5.31
C ASP A 37 12.44 -19.54 5.32
N VAL A 38 12.61 -20.44 4.34
CA VAL A 38 11.98 -21.76 4.32
C VAL A 38 13.05 -22.84 4.40
N ASP A 39 13.04 -23.66 5.45
CA ASP A 39 13.89 -24.84 5.51
C ASP A 39 13.36 -25.92 4.56
N GLU A 40 14.08 -26.23 3.49
CA GLU A 40 13.64 -27.19 2.48
C GLU A 40 13.50 -28.65 2.99
N LYS A 41 14.08 -28.97 4.14
CA LYS A 41 14.03 -30.31 4.75
C LYS A 41 12.91 -30.43 5.75
N THR A 42 12.65 -29.36 6.51
CA THR A 42 11.64 -29.37 7.59
C THR A 42 10.36 -28.61 7.23
N CYS A 43 10.38 -27.83 6.15
CA CYS A 43 9.33 -26.94 5.67
C CYS A 43 8.89 -25.89 6.71
N VAL A 44 9.77 -25.62 7.68
CA VAL A 44 9.53 -24.62 8.71
C VAL A 44 9.90 -23.25 8.15
N ILE A 45 9.01 -22.28 8.37
CA ILE A 45 9.31 -20.87 8.12
C ILE A 45 9.94 -20.26 9.35
N SER A 46 11.06 -19.56 9.17
CA SER A 46 11.69 -18.69 10.17
C SER A 46 11.82 -17.26 9.64
N ASN A 47 12.05 -16.32 10.56
CA ASN A 47 12.40 -14.93 10.24
C ASN A 47 11.40 -14.17 9.35
N MET A 48 10.11 -14.53 9.40
CA MET A 48 9.06 -13.80 8.68
C MET A 48 8.97 -12.36 9.19
N SER A 49 9.30 -11.41 8.31
CA SER A 49 9.25 -9.98 8.58
C SER A 49 8.58 -9.24 7.42
N LEU A 50 7.94 -8.14 7.77
CA LEU A 50 7.35 -7.19 6.82
C LEU A 50 7.76 -5.79 7.27
N GLU A 51 8.38 -5.07 6.36
CA GLU A 51 8.70 -3.66 6.42
C GLU A 51 7.83 -2.93 5.40
N VAL A 52 7.23 -1.82 5.84
CA VAL A 52 6.36 -1.00 5.02
C VAL A 52 6.81 0.44 5.15
N GLU A 53 7.17 1.05 4.04
CA GLU A 53 7.47 2.47 3.95
C GLU A 53 6.38 3.17 3.14
N TYR A 54 5.76 4.20 3.73
CA TYR A 54 4.76 5.01 3.06
C TYR A 54 5.34 6.35 2.67
N ILE A 55 5.34 6.64 1.37
CA ILE A 55 5.68 7.94 0.82
C ILE A 55 4.37 8.64 0.49
N LEU A 56 3.94 9.48 1.42
CA LEU A 56 2.65 10.15 1.36
C LEU A 56 2.80 11.67 1.30
N PRO A 57 1.84 12.36 0.66
CA PRO A 57 1.83 13.79 0.71
C PRO A 57 1.48 14.36 2.07
N GLN A 58 2.00 15.56 2.33
CA GLN A 58 1.57 16.42 3.42
C GLN A 58 0.98 17.69 2.83
N ILE A 59 -0.23 18.05 3.28
CA ILE A 59 -0.93 19.25 2.83
C ILE A 59 -0.42 20.46 3.61
N GLN A 60 -0.09 21.52 2.88
CA GLN A 60 0.11 22.85 3.41
C GLN A 60 -0.91 23.79 2.79
N LEU A 61 -1.80 24.37 3.59
CA LEU A 61 -2.81 25.33 3.13
C LEU A 61 -2.49 26.74 3.61
N HIS A 62 -2.59 27.69 2.69
CA HIS A 62 -2.57 29.11 3.04
C HIS A 62 -3.89 29.51 3.69
N THR A 63 -3.84 30.40 4.69
CA THR A 63 -5.05 30.91 5.40
C THR A 63 -6.14 31.47 4.49
N SER A 64 -5.81 31.95 3.28
CA SER A 64 -6.79 32.43 2.30
C SER A 64 -7.53 31.34 1.51
N LYS A 65 -7.23 30.06 1.78
CA LYS A 65 -7.76 28.89 1.06
C LYS A 65 -8.35 27.85 1.99
N MET A 66 -8.77 28.24 3.19
CA MET A 66 -9.33 27.31 4.17
C MET A 66 -10.61 26.63 3.66
N GLU A 67 -11.35 27.22 2.72
CA GLU A 67 -12.54 26.58 2.15
C GLU A 67 -12.24 25.25 1.44
N LEU A 68 -11.02 25.06 0.93
CA LEU A 68 -10.60 23.81 0.30
C LEU A 68 -10.23 22.71 1.30
N GLY A 69 -10.14 23.05 2.60
CA GLY A 69 -9.60 22.16 3.62
C GLY A 69 -10.36 20.84 3.77
N ASP A 70 -11.67 20.82 3.55
CA ASP A 70 -12.47 19.59 3.68
C ASP A 70 -12.35 18.70 2.43
N GLU A 71 -12.32 19.28 1.22
CA GLU A 71 -12.05 18.54 -0.03
C GLU A 71 -10.69 17.84 0.04
N TYR A 72 -9.68 18.53 0.56
CA TYR A 72 -8.35 17.94 0.73
C TYR A 72 -8.30 16.83 1.79
N LYS A 73 -9.03 16.96 2.90
CA LYS A 73 -9.13 15.86 3.89
C LYS A 73 -9.72 14.61 3.27
N GLU A 74 -10.75 14.77 2.45
CA GLU A 74 -11.42 13.65 1.80
C GLU A 74 -10.47 12.95 0.82
N TYR A 75 -9.80 13.72 -0.04
CA TYR A 75 -8.79 13.20 -0.96
C TYR A 75 -7.67 12.43 -0.23
N MET A 76 -7.09 13.00 0.82
CA MET A 76 -6.05 12.33 1.61
C MET A 76 -6.54 11.05 2.28
N ALA A 77 -7.78 11.05 2.78
CA ALA A 77 -8.36 9.87 3.39
C ALA A 77 -8.54 8.73 2.37
N GLN A 78 -8.87 9.05 1.12
CA GLN A 78 -8.97 8.07 0.02
C GLN A 78 -7.58 7.54 -0.35
N LEU A 79 -6.59 8.42 -0.49
CA LEU A 79 -5.21 8.05 -0.79
C LEU A 79 -4.60 7.15 0.30
N TYR A 80 -4.71 7.55 1.57
CA TYR A 80 -4.13 6.79 2.67
C TYR A 80 -4.80 5.43 2.81
N ARG A 81 -6.10 5.36 2.49
CA ARG A 81 -6.83 4.09 2.41
C ARG A 81 -6.31 3.22 1.27
N HIS A 82 -6.05 3.78 0.09
CA HIS A 82 -5.45 3.05 -1.05
C HIS A 82 -4.12 2.40 -0.64
N GLU A 83 -3.21 3.17 -0.02
CA GLU A 83 -1.93 2.65 0.45
C GLU A 83 -2.07 1.64 1.62
N THR A 84 -3.06 1.83 2.49
CA THR A 84 -3.39 0.85 3.54
C THR A 84 -3.77 -0.51 2.93
N ILE A 85 -4.47 -0.51 1.79
CA ILE A 85 -4.89 -1.74 1.11
C ILE A 85 -3.70 -2.48 0.48
N HIS A 86 -2.74 -1.76 -0.12
CA HIS A 86 -1.50 -2.39 -0.59
C HIS A 86 -0.78 -3.15 0.54
N CYS A 87 -0.71 -2.54 1.72
CA CYS A 87 -0.17 -3.22 2.88
C CYS A 87 -0.99 -4.46 3.28
N ALA A 88 -2.32 -4.34 3.31
CA ALA A 88 -3.19 -5.45 3.67
C ALA A 88 -3.09 -6.63 2.68
N ILE A 89 -2.90 -6.35 1.39
CA ILE A 89 -2.66 -7.37 0.34
C ILE A 89 -1.39 -8.16 0.66
N THR A 90 -0.28 -7.49 0.95
CA THR A 90 0.99 -8.16 1.29
C THR A 90 0.85 -8.98 2.57
N LEU A 91 0.23 -8.42 3.62
CA LEU A 91 -0.03 -9.15 4.87
C LEU A 91 -0.91 -10.38 4.66
N GLU A 92 -1.92 -10.29 3.80
CA GLU A 92 -2.77 -11.42 3.44
C GLU A 92 -1.96 -12.54 2.78
N ALA A 93 -1.08 -12.20 1.83
CA ALA A 93 -0.20 -13.17 1.18
C ALA A 93 0.77 -13.83 2.18
N LEU A 94 1.40 -13.06 3.07
CA LEU A 94 2.28 -13.60 4.11
C LEU A 94 1.54 -14.51 5.10
N HIS A 95 0.31 -14.17 5.45
CA HIS A 95 -0.57 -15.05 6.25
C HIS A 95 -0.88 -16.36 5.53
N GLN A 96 -1.12 -16.32 4.22
CA GLN A 96 -1.32 -17.53 3.41
C GLN A 96 -0.05 -18.38 3.35
N ILE A 97 1.12 -17.78 3.12
CA ILE A 97 2.42 -18.44 3.16
C ILE A 97 2.63 -19.17 4.50
N ARG A 98 2.41 -18.46 5.61
CA ARG A 98 2.51 -19.04 6.96
C ARG A 98 1.54 -20.22 7.14
N LYS A 99 0.29 -20.07 6.68
CA LYS A 99 -0.71 -21.14 6.76
C LYS A 99 -0.25 -22.38 5.99
N VAL A 100 0.22 -22.23 4.75
CA VAL A 100 0.74 -23.33 3.92
C VAL A 100 1.89 -24.05 4.61
N ALA A 101 2.85 -23.31 5.19
CA ALA A 101 3.97 -23.92 5.91
C ALA A 101 3.54 -24.82 7.08
N THR A 102 2.48 -24.43 7.80
CA THR A 102 1.96 -25.18 8.95
C THR A 102 1.10 -26.42 8.57
N GLN A 103 0.75 -26.61 7.30
CA GLN A 103 -0.14 -27.71 6.88
C GLN A 103 0.57 -29.06 6.84
N THR A 104 0.35 -29.92 7.83
CA THR A 104 1.05 -31.21 7.97
C THR A 104 0.69 -32.30 6.95
N HIS A 105 -0.37 -32.11 6.14
CA HIS A 105 -0.91 -33.12 5.22
C HIS A 105 -0.31 -33.11 3.82
N PHE A 106 0.41 -32.04 3.43
CA PHE A 106 1.16 -31.97 2.18
C PHE A 106 2.63 -32.33 2.41
N ASP A 107 3.30 -32.91 1.42
CA ASP A 107 4.75 -33.08 1.46
C ASP A 107 5.48 -31.73 1.33
N CYS A 108 6.78 -31.72 1.67
CA CYS A 108 7.55 -30.49 1.74
C CYS A 108 7.66 -29.76 0.39
N ALA A 109 7.91 -30.50 -0.68
CA ALA A 109 8.08 -29.93 -2.00
C ALA A 109 6.77 -29.27 -2.47
N SER A 110 5.62 -29.89 -2.20
CA SER A 110 4.32 -29.30 -2.50
C SER A 110 4.09 -27.98 -1.75
N ARG A 111 4.50 -27.89 -0.47
CA ARG A 111 4.36 -26.64 0.31
C ARG A 111 5.25 -25.54 -0.22
N ILE A 112 6.52 -25.84 -0.50
CA ILE A 112 7.50 -24.88 -1.03
C ILE A 112 7.03 -24.34 -2.38
N ASN A 113 6.60 -25.21 -3.30
CA ASN A 113 6.07 -24.79 -4.59
C ASN A 113 4.86 -23.85 -4.45
N THR A 114 4.00 -24.11 -3.45
CA THR A 114 2.84 -23.25 -3.18
C THR A 114 3.26 -21.91 -2.57
N ILE A 115 4.24 -21.89 -1.67
CA ILE A 115 4.80 -20.66 -1.08
C ILE A 115 5.40 -19.78 -2.18
N MET A 116 6.25 -20.34 -3.04
CA MET A 116 6.85 -19.62 -4.17
C MET A 116 5.78 -19.08 -5.12
N PHE A 117 4.75 -19.89 -5.42
CA PHE A 117 3.64 -19.42 -6.25
C PHE A 117 2.91 -18.22 -5.64
N ILE A 118 2.66 -18.23 -4.32
CA ILE A 118 2.03 -17.09 -3.64
C ILE A 118 2.94 -15.87 -3.74
N GLU A 119 4.23 -16.02 -3.43
CA GLU A 119 5.23 -14.95 -3.50
C GLU A 119 5.28 -14.30 -4.90
N ASP A 120 5.38 -15.12 -5.95
CA ASP A 120 5.41 -14.67 -7.36
C ASP A 120 4.14 -13.90 -7.77
N THR A 121 3.01 -14.13 -7.08
CA THR A 121 1.74 -13.45 -7.39
C THR A 121 1.56 -12.11 -6.70
N ILE A 122 2.32 -11.80 -5.65
CA ILE A 122 2.12 -10.59 -4.83
C ILE A 122 2.19 -9.35 -5.73
N GLN A 123 3.25 -9.21 -6.52
CA GLN A 123 3.43 -8.05 -7.39
C GLN A 123 2.26 -7.87 -8.38
N GLY A 124 1.80 -8.98 -8.99
CA GLY A 124 0.67 -8.94 -9.91
C GLY A 124 -0.66 -8.54 -9.26
N ILE A 125 -0.86 -8.85 -7.97
CA ILE A 125 -2.05 -8.42 -7.22
C ILE A 125 -1.98 -6.91 -6.94
N HIS A 126 -0.81 -6.38 -6.60
CA HIS A 126 -0.62 -4.94 -6.41
C HIS A 126 -0.88 -4.15 -7.71
N GLU A 127 -0.30 -4.61 -8.83
CA GLU A 127 -0.50 -4.00 -10.15
C GLU A 127 -1.97 -4.04 -10.59
N GLU A 128 -2.65 -5.17 -10.37
CA GLU A 128 -4.07 -5.29 -10.66
C GLU A 128 -4.90 -4.37 -9.78
N PHE A 129 -4.59 -4.26 -8.49
CA PHE A 129 -5.27 -3.34 -7.57
C PHE A 129 -5.13 -1.88 -8.03
N ASP A 130 -3.91 -1.42 -8.32
CA ASP A 130 -3.66 -0.08 -8.87
C ASP A 130 -4.46 0.18 -10.15
N ARG A 131 -4.44 -0.78 -11.07
CA ARG A 131 -5.15 -0.69 -12.36
C ARG A 131 -6.67 -0.53 -12.18
N VAL A 132 -7.27 -1.18 -11.20
CA VAL A 132 -8.73 -1.16 -11.00
C VAL A 132 -9.22 -0.02 -10.11
N THR A 133 -8.35 0.57 -9.27
CA THR A 133 -8.71 1.71 -8.42
C THR A 133 -8.26 3.05 -8.96
N ASN A 134 -7.54 3.08 -10.09
CA ASN A 134 -6.99 4.29 -10.69
C ASN A 134 -6.22 5.12 -9.65
N HIS A 135 -5.30 4.45 -8.94
CA HIS A 135 -4.48 5.04 -7.87
C HIS A 135 -5.26 5.79 -6.77
N GLY A 136 -6.51 5.38 -6.51
CA GLY A 136 -7.34 5.92 -5.43
C GLY A 136 -8.48 6.85 -5.87
N TRP A 137 -8.58 7.21 -7.16
CA TRP A 137 -9.59 8.18 -7.63
C TRP A 137 -11.00 7.64 -7.85
N GLN A 138 -11.29 6.36 -7.54
CA GLN A 138 -12.65 5.84 -7.58
C GLN A 138 -12.86 4.61 -6.67
N HIS A 139 -13.84 4.69 -5.76
CA HIS A 139 -14.40 3.53 -5.05
C HIS A 139 -15.65 2.99 -5.80
N GLN A 140 -15.96 1.69 -5.76
CA GLN A 140 -16.70 1.11 -4.63
C GLN A 140 -16.50 -0.39 -4.31
N ASN A 141 -15.79 -1.22 -5.09
CA ASN A 141 -15.91 -2.70 -4.95
C ASN A 141 -14.61 -3.52 -5.06
N SER A 142 -13.48 -3.02 -4.54
CA SER A 142 -12.33 -3.91 -4.34
C SER A 142 -12.58 -4.74 -3.07
N ASN A 143 -12.77 -6.06 -3.22
CA ASN A 143 -12.77 -7.01 -2.10
C ASN A 143 -11.33 -7.39 -1.67
N LEU A 144 -10.32 -6.67 -2.16
CA LEU A 144 -8.91 -6.93 -1.87
C LEU A 144 -8.49 -6.22 -0.58
N GLY A 145 -7.68 -6.91 0.24
CA GLY A 145 -7.33 -6.47 1.59
C GLY A 145 -8.47 -6.78 2.56
N GLN A 146 -8.36 -7.88 3.30
CA GLN A 146 -9.36 -8.21 4.32
C GLN A 146 -9.47 -7.10 5.36
N ALA A 147 -10.71 -6.75 5.73
CA ALA A 147 -10.99 -5.67 6.67
C ALA A 147 -10.22 -5.81 8.00
N ASP A 148 -9.99 -7.05 8.45
CA ASP A 148 -9.26 -7.33 9.68
C ASP A 148 -7.75 -7.01 9.55
N LEU A 149 -7.17 -7.12 8.35
CA LEU A 149 -5.75 -6.83 8.10
C LEU A 149 -5.49 -5.35 7.85
N MET A 150 -6.52 -4.59 7.46
CA MET A 150 -6.43 -3.14 7.34
C MET A 150 -6.13 -2.44 8.66
N HIS A 151 -6.46 -3.07 9.80
CA HIS A 151 -6.11 -2.53 11.12
C HIS A 151 -4.60 -2.41 11.32
N ASP A 152 -3.85 -3.45 10.93
CA ASP A 152 -2.41 -3.53 11.16
C ASP A 152 -1.62 -2.66 10.16
N CYS A 153 -2.24 -2.31 9.05
CA CYS A 153 -1.72 -1.43 8.01
C CYS A 153 -2.16 0.03 8.14
N LYS A 154 -2.91 0.38 9.18
CA LYS A 154 -3.56 1.68 9.25
C LYS A 154 -2.54 2.81 9.32
N ILE A 155 -2.60 3.69 8.33
CA ILE A 155 -1.82 4.92 8.29
C ILE A 155 -2.51 6.00 9.13
N ALA A 156 -1.77 6.63 10.04
CA ALA A 156 -2.27 7.78 10.78
C ALA A 156 -2.36 9.00 9.85
N HIS A 157 -3.53 9.64 9.80
CA HIS A 157 -3.67 10.90 9.05
C HIS A 157 -2.81 11.98 9.69
N GLU A 158 -1.90 12.55 8.92
CA GLU A 158 -1.14 13.72 9.35
C GLU A 158 -2.03 14.99 9.35
N PRO A 159 -1.77 15.94 10.27
CA PRO A 159 -2.52 17.17 10.32
C PRO A 159 -2.25 18.05 9.09
N ILE A 160 -3.28 18.76 8.63
CA ILE A 160 -3.11 19.84 7.65
C ILE A 160 -2.33 20.97 8.30
N ILE A 161 -1.21 21.37 7.69
CA ILE A 161 -0.42 22.49 8.16
C ILE A 161 -0.99 23.77 7.54
N VAL A 162 -1.39 24.71 8.39
CA VAL A 162 -1.88 26.02 7.94
C VAL A 162 -0.76 27.05 8.06
N TYR A 163 -0.51 27.80 6.98
CA TYR A 163 0.50 28.86 6.95
C TYR A 163 -0.09 30.21 6.50
N GLN A 164 0.61 31.27 6.90
CA GLN A 164 0.28 32.66 6.58
C GLN A 164 1.08 33.20 5.41
#